data_AF-A0A6A3P363-F1
#
_entry.id   AF-A0A6A3P363-F1
#
_cell.length_a   1.000
_cell.length_b   1.000
_cell.length_c   1.000
_cell.angle_alpha   90.00
_cell.angle_beta   90.00
_cell.angle_gamma   90.00
#
_symmetry.space_group_name_H-M   'P 1'
#
loop_
_entity.id
_entity.type
_entity.pdbx_description
1 polymer ?
#
loop_
_entity_poly.entity_id
_entity_poly.type
_entity_poly.pdbx_seq_one_letter_code
_entity_poly.pdbx_strand_id
1 'polypeptide(L)'
;MGKSTDRITIEQEFAKLELLLIQTADDAVNCLKVLKGNLSDYDSRHGLRIINTSKTFMRGDVRAVKDTTSELRNAANQIAECESPSESEITAARTAMNATSDVMNDLAATGRTYVKNKLKSRGT
;
A
#
# COMPACT_ATOMS: atom_id res chain seq x y z
N MET A 1 33.27 -24.83 -9.07
CA MET A 1 32.12 -25.09 -8.18
C MET A 1 31.23 -23.86 -7.90
N GLY A 2 31.56 -22.63 -8.33
CA GLY A 2 30.78 -21.43 -7.96
C GLY A 2 29.42 -21.24 -8.63
N LYS A 3 29.26 -21.60 -9.90
CA LYS A 3 28.01 -21.34 -10.68
C LYS A 3 26.72 -21.91 -10.08
N SER A 4 26.78 -23.05 -9.39
CA SER A 4 25.58 -23.69 -8.82
C SER A 4 25.17 -23.04 -7.50
N THR A 5 26.13 -22.60 -6.70
CA THR A 5 25.87 -21.97 -5.40
C THR A 5 25.31 -20.57 -5.58
N ASP A 6 25.82 -19.82 -6.57
CA ASP A 6 25.31 -18.49 -6.92
C ASP A 6 23.84 -18.55 -7.35
N ARG A 7 23.50 -19.52 -8.21
CA ARG A 7 22.12 -19.73 -8.67
C ARG A 7 21.16 -20.04 -7.53
N ILE A 8 21.54 -20.97 -6.63
CA ILE A 8 20.74 -21.32 -5.44
C ILE A 8 20.52 -20.09 -4.56
N THR A 9 21.54 -19.24 -4.41
CA THR A 9 21.46 -18.02 -3.60
C THR A 9 20.49 -17.02 -4.22
N ILE A 10 20.54 -16.83 -5.54
CA ILE A 10 19.63 -15.90 -6.24
C ILE A 10 18.17 -16.38 -6.17
N GLU A 11 17.91 -17.67 -6.37
CA GLU A 11 16.57 -18.25 -6.25
C GLU A 11 16.00 -18.07 -4.83
N GLN A 12 16.83 -18.23 -3.80
CA GLN A 12 16.43 -17.97 -2.41
C GLN A 12 16.09 -16.50 -2.15
N GLU A 13 16.87 -15.56 -2.69
CA GLU A 13 16.58 -14.12 -2.55
C GLU A 13 15.29 -13.71 -3.26
N PHE A 14 14.98 -14.32 -4.41
CA PHE A 14 13.71 -14.09 -5.12
C PHE A 14 12.52 -14.63 -4.33
N ALA A 15 12.62 -15.81 -3.73
CA ALA A 15 11.57 -16.35 -2.86
C ALA A 15 11.33 -15.45 -1.62
N LYS A 16 12.39 -14.88 -1.04
CA LYS A 16 12.25 -13.89 0.05
C LYS A 16 11.58 -12.61 -0.43
N LEU A 17 11.92 -12.14 -1.63
CA LEU A 17 11.32 -10.95 -2.22
C LEU A 17 9.81 -11.17 -2.48
N GLU A 18 9.44 -12.30 -3.07
CA GLU A 18 8.03 -12.70 -3.26
C GLU A 18 7.26 -12.63 -1.94
N LEU A 19 7.77 -13.30 -0.90
CA LEU A 19 7.13 -13.34 0.41
C LEU A 19 6.95 -11.93 1.00
N LEU A 20 7.99 -11.09 0.87
CA LEU A 20 7.97 -9.72 1.37
C LEU A 20 6.91 -8.87 0.65
N LEU A 21 6.76 -9.02 -0.68
CA LEU A 21 5.76 -8.30 -1.45
C LEU A 21 4.34 -8.73 -1.06
N ILE A 22 4.10 -10.03 -0.87
CA ILE A 22 2.80 -10.56 -0.42
C ILE A 22 2.47 -10.01 0.98
N GLN A 23 3.41 -10.09 1.92
CA GLN A 23 3.23 -9.58 3.28
C GLN A 23 2.93 -8.08 3.28
N THR A 24 3.69 -7.30 2.51
CA THR A 24 3.49 -5.85 2.38
C THR A 24 2.10 -5.54 1.81
N ALA A 25 1.65 -6.29 0.82
CA ALA A 25 0.32 -6.12 0.25
C ALA A 25 -0.80 -6.45 1.24
N ASP A 26 -0.65 -7.54 2.02
CA ASP A 26 -1.61 -7.92 3.04
C ASP A 26 -1.66 -6.88 4.19
N ASP A 27 -0.51 -6.39 4.62
CA ASP A 27 -0.39 -5.33 5.62
C ASP A 27 -1.02 -4.02 5.14
N ALA A 28 -0.80 -3.64 3.89
CA ALA A 28 -1.43 -2.48 3.26
C ALA A 28 -2.97 -2.59 3.26
N VAL A 29 -3.50 -3.73 2.84
CA VAL A 29 -4.95 -4.01 2.85
C VAL A 29 -5.50 -3.94 4.28
N ASN A 30 -4.81 -4.54 5.25
CA ASN A 30 -5.24 -4.55 6.65
C ASN A 30 -5.20 -3.14 7.27
N CYS A 31 -4.14 -2.37 7.00
CA CYS A 31 -4.05 -0.97 7.38
C CYS A 31 -5.24 -0.16 6.85
N LEU A 32 -5.59 -0.30 5.57
CA LEU A 32 -6.76 0.36 4.99
C LEU A 32 -8.08 -0.06 5.62
N LYS A 33 -8.24 -1.35 5.99
CA LYS A 33 -9.45 -1.82 6.69
C LYS A 33 -9.59 -1.13 8.05
N VAL A 34 -8.51 -1.12 8.83
CA VAL A 34 -8.47 -0.46 10.15
C VAL A 34 -8.73 1.04 10.01
N LEU A 35 -8.06 1.72 9.08
CA LEU A 35 -8.26 3.14 8.81
C LEU A 35 -9.73 3.42 8.47
N LYS A 36 -10.32 2.69 7.52
CA LYS A 36 -11.73 2.88 7.15
C LYS A 36 -12.67 2.67 8.33
N GLY A 37 -12.40 1.70 9.20
CA GLY A 37 -13.12 1.49 10.45
C GLY A 37 -13.07 2.74 11.33
N ASN A 38 -11.86 3.19 11.65
CA ASN A 38 -11.62 4.37 12.49
C ASN A 38 -12.26 5.65 11.92
N LEU A 39 -12.21 5.86 10.60
CA LEU A 39 -12.88 6.98 9.94
C LEU A 39 -14.41 6.89 10.08
N SER A 40 -14.98 5.68 9.99
CA SER A 40 -16.42 5.46 10.26
C SER A 40 -16.80 5.93 11.64
N ASP A 41 -16.06 5.46 12.64
CA ASP A 41 -16.35 5.73 14.04
C ASP A 41 -16.19 7.22 14.35
N TYR A 42 -15.16 7.85 13.79
CA TYR A 42 -14.95 9.29 13.89
C TYR A 42 -16.14 10.06 13.29
N ASP A 43 -16.56 9.70 12.07
CA ASP A 43 -17.68 10.36 11.39
C ASP A 43 -18.99 10.24 12.19
N SER A 44 -19.27 9.03 12.71
CA SER A 44 -20.45 8.77 13.54
C SER A 44 -20.44 9.57 14.85
N ARG A 45 -19.32 9.59 15.58
CA ARG A 45 -19.18 10.33 16.85
C ARG A 45 -19.33 11.84 16.70
N HIS A 46 -19.01 12.37 15.52
CA HIS A 46 -19.05 13.81 15.25
C HIS A 46 -20.25 14.24 14.40
N GLY A 47 -21.23 13.34 14.17
CA GLY A 47 -22.45 13.65 13.42
C GLY A 47 -22.17 14.11 11.98
N LEU A 48 -21.06 13.66 11.39
CA LEU A 48 -20.67 14.09 10.04
C LEU A 48 -21.64 13.48 9.02
N ARG A 49 -22.27 14.36 8.22
CA ARG A 49 -23.23 13.97 7.17
C ARG A 49 -22.50 13.33 5.99
N ILE A 50 -23.22 12.49 5.25
CA ILE A 50 -22.76 11.66 4.09
C ILE A 50 -21.83 12.42 3.11
N ILE A 51 -22.01 13.73 2.94
CA ILE A 51 -21.30 14.55 1.94
C ILE A 51 -19.95 15.07 2.47
N ASN A 52 -19.75 15.19 3.78
CA ASN A 52 -18.59 15.89 4.36
C ASN A 52 -17.81 15.04 5.38
N THR A 53 -17.81 13.72 5.13
CA THR A 53 -17.17 12.71 5.96
C THR A 53 -15.66 12.65 5.73
N SER A 54 -14.91 12.22 6.73
CA SER A 54 -13.49 11.92 6.59
C SER A 54 -13.25 10.82 5.55
N LYS A 55 -14.15 9.83 5.48
CA LYS A 55 -14.15 8.80 4.42
C LYS A 55 -14.25 9.35 3.01
N THR A 56 -15.18 10.28 2.77
CA THR A 56 -15.36 10.88 1.44
C THR A 56 -14.15 11.71 1.05
N PHE A 57 -13.54 12.41 2.02
CA PHE A 57 -12.36 13.22 1.80
C PHE A 57 -11.13 12.39 1.38
N MET A 58 -10.93 11.22 1.99
CA MET A 58 -9.76 10.36 1.73
C MET A 58 -10.03 9.26 0.69
N ARG A 59 -11.20 9.25 0.05
CA ARG A 59 -11.63 8.13 -0.81
C ARG A 59 -10.70 7.89 -2.00
N GLY A 60 -10.20 8.96 -2.63
CA GLY A 60 -9.30 8.89 -3.78
C GLY A 60 -8.02 8.15 -3.41
N ASP A 61 -7.33 8.63 -2.37
CA ASP A 61 -6.07 8.04 -1.89
C ASP A 61 -6.27 6.60 -1.40
N VAL A 62 -7.36 6.30 -0.69
CA VAL A 62 -7.70 4.92 -0.30
C VAL A 62 -7.85 4.01 -1.51
N ARG A 63 -8.36 4.52 -2.64
CA ARG A 63 -8.45 3.76 -3.89
C ARG A 63 -7.08 3.57 -4.51
N ALA A 64 -6.27 4.62 -4.59
CA ALA A 64 -4.91 4.55 -5.11
C ALA A 64 -4.03 3.53 -4.35
N VAL A 65 -4.12 3.51 -3.01
CA VAL A 65 -3.41 2.49 -2.20
C VAL A 65 -3.90 1.07 -2.54
N LYS A 66 -5.20 0.85 -2.76
CA LYS A 66 -5.69 -0.48 -3.16
C LYS A 66 -5.20 -0.92 -4.53
N ASP A 67 -5.18 0.00 -5.47
CA ASP A 67 -4.78 -0.28 -6.84
C ASP A 67 -3.28 -0.66 -6.87
N THR A 68 -2.42 0.16 -6.26
CA THR A 68 -0.97 -0.13 -6.12
C THR A 68 -0.67 -1.37 -5.26
N THR A 69 -1.48 -1.65 -4.24
CA THR A 69 -1.36 -2.90 -3.47
C THR A 69 -1.68 -4.14 -4.32
N SER A 70 -2.60 -4.01 -5.28
CA SER A 70 -2.88 -5.08 -6.24
C SER A 70 -1.71 -5.26 -7.21
N GLU A 71 -1.06 -4.17 -7.62
CA GLU A 71 0.17 -4.21 -8.41
C GLU A 71 1.33 -4.89 -7.67
N LEU A 72 1.49 -4.62 -6.37
CA LEU A 72 2.46 -5.34 -5.51
C LEU A 72 2.23 -6.85 -5.52
N ARG A 73 0.97 -7.28 -5.40
CA ARG A 73 0.61 -8.69 -5.43
C ARG A 73 0.85 -9.30 -6.81
N ASN A 74 0.59 -8.55 -7.87
CA ASN A 74 0.89 -8.97 -9.24
C ASN A 74 2.40 -9.14 -9.45
N ALA A 75 3.23 -8.22 -8.94
CA ALA A 75 4.68 -8.34 -9.00
C ALA A 75 5.19 -9.58 -8.24
N ALA A 76 4.59 -9.90 -7.09
CA ALA A 76 4.90 -11.14 -6.37
C ALA A 76 4.55 -12.39 -7.19
N ASN A 77 3.36 -12.42 -7.79
CA ASN A 77 2.95 -13.55 -8.65
C ASN A 77 3.89 -13.71 -9.87
N GLN A 78 4.31 -12.59 -10.48
CA GLN A 78 5.29 -12.62 -11.57
C GLN A 78 6.63 -13.22 -11.14
N ILE A 79 7.11 -12.91 -9.94
CA ILE A 79 8.31 -13.55 -9.37
C ILE A 79 8.11 -15.05 -9.19
N ALA A 80 6.97 -15.46 -8.63
CA ALA A 80 6.64 -16.85 -8.35
C ALA A 80 6.52 -17.71 -9.63
N GLU A 81 6.01 -17.11 -10.70
CA GLU A 81 5.81 -17.77 -12.01
C GLU A 81 7.07 -17.74 -12.89
N CYS A 82 8.10 -17.00 -12.50
CA CYS A 82 9.30 -16.83 -13.30
C CYS A 82 10.19 -18.10 -13.25
N GLU A 83 10.50 -18.68 -14.42
CA GLU A 83 11.35 -19.89 -14.51
C GLU A 83 12.80 -19.66 -14.04
N SER A 84 13.28 -18.41 -14.09
CA SER A 84 14.60 -18.04 -13.63
C SER A 84 14.65 -16.58 -13.18
N PRO A 85 15.32 -16.26 -12.07
CA PRO A 85 15.51 -14.89 -11.60
C PRO A 85 15.94 -13.90 -12.68
N SER A 86 15.24 -12.77 -12.76
CA SER A 86 15.33 -11.84 -13.88
C SER A 86 15.24 -10.37 -13.45
N GLU A 87 15.91 -9.48 -14.19
CA GLU A 87 15.97 -8.04 -13.89
C GLU A 87 14.63 -7.34 -14.06
N SER A 88 13.76 -7.83 -14.95
CA SER A 88 12.44 -7.23 -15.17
C SER A 88 11.55 -7.37 -13.94
N GLU A 89 11.58 -8.52 -13.29
CA GLU A 89 10.79 -8.85 -12.10
C GLU A 89 11.27 -8.04 -10.90
N ILE A 90 12.59 -7.86 -10.76
CA ILE A 90 13.16 -6.94 -9.76
C ILE A 90 12.68 -5.51 -10.01
N THR A 91 12.68 -5.08 -11.27
CA THR A 91 12.26 -3.73 -11.64
C THR A 91 10.77 -3.52 -11.41
N ALA A 92 9.94 -4.52 -11.72
CA ALA A 92 8.51 -4.53 -11.46
C ALA A 92 8.21 -4.47 -9.96
N ALA A 93 8.85 -5.33 -9.17
CA ALA A 93 8.74 -5.34 -7.71
C ALA A 93 9.12 -3.99 -7.10
N ARG A 94 10.27 -3.44 -7.50
CA ARG A 94 10.74 -2.13 -7.02
C ARG A 94 9.76 -1.01 -7.39
N THR A 95 9.28 -0.99 -8.63
CA THR A 95 8.32 0.01 -9.10
C THR A 95 7.03 -0.06 -8.30
N ALA A 96 6.48 -1.26 -8.09
CA ALA A 96 5.25 -1.46 -7.32
C ALA A 96 5.42 -1.08 -5.83
N MET A 97 6.56 -1.40 -5.22
CA MET A 97 6.89 -0.98 -3.85
C MET A 97 6.95 0.54 -3.72
N ASN A 98 7.66 1.21 -4.63
CA ASN A 98 7.77 2.67 -4.61
C ASN A 98 6.42 3.33 -4.81
N ALA A 99 5.65 2.89 -5.81
CA ALA A 99 4.31 3.41 -6.07
C ALA A 99 3.39 3.26 -4.85
N THR A 100 3.41 2.08 -4.19
CA THR A 100 2.62 1.84 -2.98
C THR A 100 3.06 2.75 -1.83
N SER A 101 4.37 2.90 -1.62
CA SER A 101 4.92 3.80 -0.59
C SER A 101 4.47 5.24 -0.82
N ASP A 102 4.55 5.73 -2.06
CA ASP A 102 4.18 7.10 -2.41
C ASP A 102 2.69 7.36 -2.12
N VAL A 103 1.79 6.49 -2.59
CA VAL A 103 0.35 6.70 -2.35
C VAL A 103 -0.05 6.51 -0.88
N MET A 104 0.68 5.71 -0.11
CA MET A 104 0.49 5.65 1.35
C MET A 104 0.92 6.95 2.04
N ASN A 105 2.03 7.55 1.60
CA ASN A 105 2.48 8.84 2.10
C ASN A 105 1.49 9.96 1.78
N ASP A 106 0.92 9.94 0.56
CA ASP A 106 -0.13 10.86 0.14
C ASP A 106 -1.39 10.70 0.99
N LEU A 107 -1.86 9.47 1.21
CA LEU A 107 -3.00 9.17 2.10
C LEU A 107 -2.76 9.74 3.51
N ALA A 108 -1.56 9.56 4.05
CA ALA A 108 -1.20 10.10 5.36
C ALA A 108 -1.19 11.65 5.35
N ALA A 109 -0.69 12.27 4.28
CA ALA A 109 -0.69 13.72 4.11
C ALA A 109 -2.11 14.30 3.99
N THR A 110 -2.99 13.63 3.26
CA THR A 110 -4.41 13.99 3.15
C THR A 110 -5.11 13.88 4.50
N GLY A 111 -4.81 12.83 5.28
CA GLY A 111 -5.30 12.69 6.66
C GLY A 111 -4.90 13.88 7.55
N ARG A 112 -3.62 14.29 7.50
CA ARG A 112 -3.14 15.49 8.23
C ARG A 112 -3.84 16.76 7.77
N THR A 113 -4.05 16.91 6.47
CA THR A 113 -4.74 18.06 5.88
C THR A 113 -6.20 18.14 6.32
N TYR A 114 -6.90 17.01 6.37
CA TYR A 114 -8.27 16.94 6.86
C TYR A 114 -8.39 17.46 8.31
N VAL A 115 -7.51 16.99 9.20
CA VAL A 115 -7.46 17.43 10.60
C VAL A 115 -7.20 18.93 10.68
N LYS A 116 -6.20 19.44 9.95
CA LYS A 116 -5.87 20.88 9.90
C LYS A 116 -7.06 21.72 9.46
N ASN A 117 -7.79 21.29 8.43
CA ASN A 117 -8.97 22.01 7.93
C ASN A 117 -10.11 22.02 8.95
N LYS A 118 -10.35 20.90 9.65
CA LYS A 118 -11.36 20.83 10.72
C LYS A 118 -11.00 21.69 11.92
N LEU A 119 -9.73 21.73 12.33
CA LEU A 119 -9.26 22.59 13.42
C LEU A 119 -9.42 24.08 13.08
N LYS A 120 -9.05 24.49 11.87
CA LYS A 120 -9.25 25.87 11.40
C LYS A 120 -10.72 26.27 11.38
N SER A 121 -11.62 25.38 10.97
CA SER A 121 -13.07 25.66 10.93
C SER A 121 -13.73 25.76 12.31
N ARG A 122 -13.08 25.31 13.39
CA ARG A 122 -13.58 25.40 14.77
C ARG A 122 -13.06 26.61 15.54
N GLY A 123 -12.16 27.40 14.94
CA GLY A 123 -11.48 28.54 15.57
C GLY A 123 -12.08 29.92 15.25
N THR A 124 -13.33 29.98 14.80
CA THR A 124 -14.11 31.21 14.55
C THR A 124 -15.43 31.13 15.27
#